data_AF-A0A601ZDI2-F1
#
_entry.id   AF-A0A601ZDI2-F1
#
_cell.length_a   1.000
_cell.length_b   1.000
_cell.length_c   1.000
_cell.angle_alpha   90.00
_cell.angle_beta   90.00
_cell.angle_gamma   90.00
#
_symmetry.space_group_name_H-M   'P 1'
#
loop_
_entity.id
_entity.type
_entity.pdbx_description
1 polymer ?
#
loop_
_entity_poly.entity_id
_entity_poly.type
_entity_poly.pdbx_seq_one_letter_code
_entity_poly.pdbx_strand_id
1 'polypeptide(L)'
;PGAPEKYAFTAPEGQELDTSALAQFEPVARELNLTQEQAQKLVDVYPKVLAGVQQQQAESWQKQTEDWAAAVKADKDIGGDKLASNLGAAQRAIDTFGTKELKKYLDGTCARSLVNTAP
;
A
#
# COMPACT_ATOMS: atom_id res chain seq x y z
N PRO A 1 29.18 -4.23 28.03
CA PRO A 1 29.36 -3.16 27.00
C PRO A 1 28.05 -2.41 26.82
N GLY A 2 28.09 -1.08 26.75
CA GLY A 2 26.92 -0.22 26.51
C GLY A 2 26.92 0.31 25.08
N ALA A 3 26.32 1.49 24.89
CA ALA A 3 26.31 2.16 23.60
C ALA A 3 27.73 2.52 23.10
N PRO A 4 28.00 2.32 21.79
CA PRO A 4 29.22 2.81 21.17
C PRO A 4 29.17 4.34 20.99
N GLU A 5 30.34 4.97 20.83
CA GLU A 5 30.42 6.41 20.46
C GLU A 5 29.74 6.69 19.12
N LYS A 6 29.77 5.71 18.21
CA LYS A 6 29.13 5.76 16.90
C LYS A 6 28.62 4.37 16.50
N TYR A 7 27.39 4.29 16.00
CA TYR A 7 26.87 3.06 15.42
C TYR A 7 27.35 2.87 13.98
N ALA A 8 27.65 1.62 13.62
CA ALA A 8 28.00 1.23 12.26
C ALA A 8 26.94 0.25 11.72
N PHE A 9 25.81 0.79 11.25
CA PHE A 9 24.72 -0.05 10.73
C PHE A 9 25.03 -0.60 9.35
N THR A 10 24.74 -1.88 9.15
CA THR A 10 24.86 -2.56 7.85
C THR A 10 23.48 -2.83 7.27
N ALA A 11 23.33 -2.66 5.97
CA ALA A 11 22.09 -2.99 5.28
C ALA A 11 21.99 -4.51 5.04
N PRO A 12 20.79 -5.11 5.14
CA PRO A 12 20.56 -6.45 4.61
C PRO A 12 20.84 -6.51 3.10
N GLU A 13 21.22 -7.68 2.57
CA GLU A 13 21.49 -7.83 1.13
C GLU A 13 20.31 -7.37 0.27
N GLY A 14 20.60 -6.48 -0.70
CA GLY A 14 19.61 -5.97 -1.65
C GLY A 14 18.70 -4.85 -1.12
N GLN A 15 18.96 -4.31 0.08
CA GLN A 15 18.20 -3.20 0.65
C GLN A 15 19.10 -2.00 0.92
N GLU A 16 18.56 -0.79 0.74
CA GLU A 16 19.18 0.43 1.24
C GLU A 16 18.61 0.76 2.62
N LEU A 17 19.47 1.22 3.54
CA LEU A 17 19.00 1.75 4.80
C LEU A 17 18.47 3.17 4.61
N ASP A 18 17.33 3.45 5.22
CA ASP A 18 16.80 4.81 5.30
C ASP A 18 17.69 5.64 6.24
N THR A 19 18.58 6.43 5.64
CA THR A 19 19.52 7.29 6.35
C THR A 19 18.82 8.33 7.24
N SER A 20 17.60 8.75 6.90
CA SER A 20 16.81 9.66 7.73
C SER A 20 16.30 8.94 8.98
N ALA A 21 15.77 7.72 8.82
CA ALA A 21 15.33 6.89 9.94
C ALA A 21 16.50 6.54 10.87
N LEU A 22 17.67 6.22 10.33
CA LEU A 22 18.87 5.95 11.13
C LEU A 22 19.34 7.17 11.93
N ALA A 23 19.31 8.36 11.34
CA ALA A 23 19.68 9.60 12.04
C ALA A 23 18.77 9.89 13.24
N GLN A 24 17.49 9.50 13.16
CA GLN A 24 16.54 9.59 14.27
C GLN A 24 16.70 8.44 15.27
N PHE A 25 17.10 7.25 14.81
CA PHE A 25 17.26 6.06 15.65
C PHE A 25 18.53 6.11 16.51
N GLU A 26 19.65 6.57 15.97
CA GLU A 26 20.94 6.64 16.69
C GLU A 26 20.90 7.33 18.07
N PRO A 27 20.29 8.53 18.25
CA PRO A 27 20.22 9.17 19.56
C PRO A 27 19.39 8.35 20.55
N VAL A 28 18.27 7.76 20.10
CA VAL A 28 17.42 6.90 20.95
C VAL A 28 18.17 5.63 21.35
N ALA A 29 18.88 5.00 20.41
CA ALA A 29 19.68 3.81 20.71
C ALA A 29 20.81 4.12 21.70
N ARG A 30 21.40 5.33 21.64
CA ARG A 30 22.38 5.81 22.63
C ARG A 30 21.74 6.07 24.00
N GLU A 31 20.59 6.75 24.04
CA GLU A 31 19.84 7.02 25.27
C GLU A 31 19.43 5.72 25.99
N LEU A 32 19.00 4.72 25.22
CA LEU A 32 18.67 3.38 25.71
C LEU A 32 19.90 2.50 26.02
N ASN A 33 21.11 3.04 25.82
CA ASN A 33 22.39 2.37 26.05
C ASN A 33 22.52 1.01 25.32
N LEU A 34 21.94 0.91 24.12
CA LEU A 34 21.95 -0.33 23.34
C LEU A 34 23.36 -0.64 22.84
N THR A 35 23.76 -1.91 22.85
CA THR A 35 24.99 -2.31 22.16
C THR A 35 24.82 -2.24 20.65
N GLN A 36 25.93 -2.18 19.90
CA GLN A 36 25.91 -2.26 18.43
C GLN A 36 25.09 -3.44 17.93
N GLU A 37 25.23 -4.61 18.55
CA GLU A 37 24.51 -5.83 18.15
C GLU A 37 23.00 -5.72 18.43
N GLN A 38 22.61 -5.12 19.56
CA GLN A 38 21.20 -4.89 19.88
C GLN A 38 20.56 -3.89 18.92
N ALA A 39 21.26 -2.80 18.63
CA ALA A 39 20.78 -1.79 17.69
C ALA A 39 20.68 -2.34 16.26
N GLN A 40 21.66 -3.13 15.81
CA GLN A 40 21.64 -3.79 14.50
C GLN A 40 20.44 -4.72 14.35
N LYS A 41 20.11 -5.53 15.37
CA LYS A 41 18.93 -6.41 15.35
C LYS A 41 17.63 -5.65 15.12
N LEU A 42 17.49 -4.44 15.68
CA LEU A 42 16.31 -3.59 15.46
C LEU A 42 16.27 -3.05 14.03
N VAL A 43 17.42 -2.63 13.49
CA VAL A 43 17.56 -2.21 12.09
C VAL A 43 17.23 -3.36 11.14
N ASP A 44 17.63 -4.60 11.45
CA ASP A 44 17.37 -5.79 10.63
C ASP A 44 15.87 -6.19 10.60
N VAL A 45 15.12 -5.88 11.66
CA VAL A 45 13.68 -6.19 11.77
C VAL A 45 12.82 -5.14 11.07
N TYR A 46 13.29 -3.88 11.01
CA TYR A 46 12.52 -2.76 10.48
C TYR A 46 11.98 -2.97 9.05
N PRO A 47 12.76 -3.51 8.08
CA PRO A 47 12.23 -3.80 6.74
C PRO A 47 11.07 -4.81 6.74
N LYS A 48 11.08 -5.80 7.64
CA LYS A 48 9.99 -6.78 7.76
C LYS A 48 8.72 -6.15 8.30
N VAL A 49 8.87 -5.24 9.28
CA VAL A 49 7.75 -4.46 9.81
C VAL A 49 7.15 -3.57 8.72
N LEU A 50 7.98 -2.87 7.95
CA LEU A 50 7.54 -2.05 6.83
C LEU A 50 6.80 -2.88 5.75
N ALA A 51 7.33 -4.06 5.42
CA ALA A 51 6.65 -4.98 4.49
C ALA A 51 5.27 -5.38 5.01
N GLY A 52 5.15 -5.71 6.30
CA GLY A 52 3.87 -6.02 6.94
C GLY A 52 2.89 -4.84 6.92
N VAL A 53 3.37 -3.62 7.16
CA VAL A 53 2.54 -2.40 7.08
C VAL A 53 2.05 -2.16 5.65
N GLN A 54 2.90 -2.31 4.64
CA GLN A 54 2.49 -2.19 3.24
C GLN A 54 1.44 -3.23 2.85
N GLN A 55 1.62 -4.48 3.30
CA GLN A 55 0.62 -5.53 3.09
C GLN A 55 -0.72 -5.17 3.73
N GLN A 56 -0.73 -4.71 4.98
CA GLN A 56 -1.97 -4.31 5.65
C GLN A 56 -2.67 -3.12 4.96
N GLN A 57 -1.91 -2.17 4.42
CA GLN A 57 -2.47 -1.10 3.61
C GLN A 57 -3.11 -1.63 2.33
N ALA A 58 -2.45 -2.57 1.65
CA ALA A 58 -3.01 -3.21 0.45
C ALA A 58 -4.29 -4.00 0.75
N GLU A 59 -4.31 -4.77 1.86
CA GLU A 59 -5.49 -5.50 2.33
C GLU A 59 -6.63 -4.56 2.72
N SER A 60 -6.33 -3.47 3.43
CA SER A 60 -7.32 -2.46 3.82
C SER A 60 -7.89 -1.74 2.59
N TRP A 61 -7.05 -1.41 1.61
CA TRP A 61 -7.46 -0.81 0.35
C TRP A 61 -8.35 -1.74 -0.47
N GLN A 62 -7.98 -3.03 -0.55
CA GLN A 62 -8.79 -4.05 -1.20
C GLN A 62 -10.16 -4.14 -0.55
N LYS A 63 -10.21 -4.28 0.78
CA LYS A 63 -11.46 -4.36 1.54
C LYS A 63 -12.33 -3.12 1.32
N GLN A 64 -11.75 -1.93 1.38
CA GLN A 64 -12.49 -0.69 1.12
C GLN A 64 -13.09 -0.67 -0.30
N THR A 65 -12.36 -1.18 -1.28
CA THR A 65 -12.88 -1.22 -2.65
C THR A 65 -14.00 -2.27 -2.80
N GLU A 66 -13.87 -3.43 -2.15
CA GLU A 66 -14.93 -4.43 -2.08
C GLU A 66 -16.19 -3.88 -1.41
N ASP A 67 -16.03 -3.09 -0.34
CA ASP A 67 -17.14 -2.41 0.33
C ASP A 67 -17.82 -1.39 -0.60
N TRP A 68 -17.07 -0.60 -1.36
CA TRP A 68 -17.64 0.30 -2.37
C TRP A 68 -18.37 -0.46 -3.47
N ALA A 69 -17.81 -1.59 -3.92
CA ALA A 69 -18.45 -2.46 -4.90
C ALA A 69 -19.80 -2.97 -4.40
N ALA A 70 -19.84 -3.43 -3.15
CA ALA A 70 -21.06 -3.92 -2.51
C ALA A 70 -22.10 -2.78 -2.36
N ALA A 71 -21.66 -1.59 -1.97
CA ALA A 71 -22.51 -0.41 -1.86
C ALA A 71 -23.15 -0.03 -3.21
N VAL A 72 -22.35 0.02 -4.28
CA VAL A 72 -22.85 0.30 -5.64
C VAL A 72 -23.83 -0.78 -6.10
N LYS A 73 -23.54 -2.07 -5.85
CA LYS A 73 -24.44 -3.17 -6.20
C LYS A 73 -25.79 -3.08 -5.48
N ALA A 74 -25.79 -2.70 -4.20
CA ALA A 74 -26.98 -2.58 -3.38
C ALA A 74 -27.73 -1.24 -3.55
N ASP A 75 -27.15 -0.27 -4.24
CA ASP A 75 -27.75 1.03 -4.47
C ASP A 75 -28.99 0.92 -5.37
N LYS A 76 -30.06 1.66 -5.03
CA LYS A 76 -31.37 1.57 -5.70
C LYS A 76 -31.45 2.41 -6.98
N ASP A 77 -30.58 3.41 -7.07
CA ASP A 77 -30.55 4.40 -8.14
C ASP A 77 -29.55 4.01 -9.22
N ILE A 78 -28.38 3.52 -8.82
CA ILE A 78 -27.30 3.13 -9.73
C ILE A 78 -27.01 1.62 -9.78
N GLY A 79 -27.45 0.88 -8.77
CA GLY A 79 -27.26 -0.57 -8.63
C GLY A 79 -28.52 -1.39 -8.95
N GLY A 80 -28.64 -2.55 -8.31
CA GLY A 80 -29.77 -3.47 -8.47
C GLY A 80 -30.06 -3.79 -9.94
N ASP A 81 -31.33 -3.66 -10.34
CA ASP A 81 -31.78 -3.92 -11.70
C ASP A 81 -31.15 -2.99 -12.75
N LYS A 82 -30.66 -1.81 -12.33
CA LYS A 82 -30.04 -0.81 -13.21
C LYS A 82 -28.53 -1.02 -13.38
N LEU A 83 -27.92 -1.88 -12.55
CA LEU A 83 -26.47 -2.05 -12.47
C LEU A 83 -25.86 -2.37 -13.85
N ALA A 84 -26.40 -3.35 -14.57
CA ALA A 84 -25.88 -3.77 -15.87
C ALA A 84 -25.91 -2.63 -16.91
N SER A 85 -27.00 -1.86 -16.95
CA SER A 85 -27.14 -0.73 -17.86
C SER A 85 -26.14 0.39 -17.54
N ASN A 86 -25.97 0.70 -16.25
CA ASN A 86 -25.07 1.74 -15.78
C ASN A 86 -23.60 1.36 -16.00
N LEU A 87 -23.21 0.11 -15.72
CA LEU A 87 -21.87 -0.39 -16.01
C LEU A 87 -21.58 -0.37 -17.52
N GLY A 88 -22.55 -0.78 -18.36
CA GLY A 88 -22.42 -0.73 -19.81
C GLY A 88 -22.32 0.71 -20.36
N ALA A 89 -23.00 1.68 -19.73
CA ALA A 89 -22.83 3.10 -20.07
C ALA A 89 -21.44 3.62 -19.66
N ALA A 90 -20.98 3.27 -18.45
CA ALA A 90 -19.66 3.64 -17.95
C ALA A 90 -18.53 3.07 -18.83
N GLN A 91 -18.62 1.78 -19.22
CA GLN A 91 -17.66 1.16 -20.11
C GLN A 91 -17.59 1.86 -21.46
N ARG A 92 -18.74 2.17 -22.08
CA ARG A 92 -18.79 2.90 -23.35
C ARG A 92 -18.19 4.30 -23.23
N ALA A 93 -18.42 5.00 -22.12
CA ALA A 93 -17.83 6.31 -21.89
C ALA A 93 -16.29 6.22 -21.78
N ILE A 94 -15.77 5.24 -21.03
CA ILE A 94 -14.33 4.97 -20.93
C ILE A 94 -13.76 4.60 -22.30
N ASP A 95 -14.47 3.80 -23.09
CA ASP A 95 -13.97 3.37 -24.39
C ASP A 95 -13.95 4.49 -25.42
N THR A 96 -14.98 5.34 -25.41
CA THR A 96 -15.16 6.45 -26.35
C THR A 96 -14.30 7.66 -26.00
N PHE A 97 -14.21 8.01 -24.71
CA PHE A 97 -13.57 9.25 -24.26
C PHE A 97 -12.30 9.02 -23.44
N GLY A 98 -12.05 7.80 -22.96
CA GLY A 98 -10.90 7.50 -22.13
C GLY A 98 -9.60 7.46 -22.94
N THR A 99 -8.61 8.20 -22.47
CA THR A 99 -7.23 8.14 -23.01
C THR A 99 -6.57 6.80 -22.65
N LYS A 100 -5.50 6.45 -23.36
CA LYS A 100 -4.69 5.26 -23.02
C LYS A 100 -4.18 5.29 -21.58
N GLU A 101 -3.78 6.47 -21.10
CA GLU A 101 -3.30 6.66 -19.73
C GLU A 101 -4.43 6.48 -18.71
N LEU A 102 -5.62 7.01 -18.99
CA LEU A 102 -6.78 6.80 -18.11
C LEU A 102 -7.15 5.31 -18.03
N LYS A 103 -7.17 4.61 -19.16
CA LYS A 103 -7.46 3.16 -19.18
C LYS A 103 -6.42 2.40 -18.37
N LYS A 104 -5.13 2.67 -18.58
CA LYS A 104 -4.02 2.06 -17.82
C LYS A 104 -4.10 2.37 -16.32
N TYR A 105 -4.45 3.60 -15.96
CA TYR A 105 -4.65 4.00 -14.57
C TYR A 105 -5.81 3.24 -13.94
N LEU A 106 -6.96 3.17 -14.63
CA LEU A 106 -8.12 2.42 -14.17
C LEU A 106 -7.82 0.91 -14.04
N ASP A 107 -7.07 0.32 -14.97
CA ASP A 107 -6.61 -1.08 -14.91
C ASP A 107 -5.68 -1.33 -13.70
N GLY A 108 -4.89 -0.32 -13.31
CA GLY A 108 -4.04 -0.35 -12.11
C GLY A 108 -4.81 -0.11 -10.80
N THR A 109 -6.10 0.18 -10.87
CA THR A 109 -6.99 0.34 -9.72
C THR A 109 -8.09 -0.71 -9.76
N CYS A 110 -8.71 -0.97 -8.62
CA CYS A 110 -9.83 -1.91 -8.57
C CYS A 110 -11.12 -1.33 -9.22
N ALA A 111 -11.10 -0.09 -9.73
CA ALA A 111 -12.24 0.52 -10.43
C ALA A 111 -12.60 -0.19 -11.75
N ARG A 112 -11.60 -0.75 -12.47
CA ARG A 112 -11.86 -1.49 -13.72
C ARG A 112 -12.53 -2.84 -13.48
N SER A 113 -12.22 -3.52 -12.37
CA SER A 113 -12.81 -4.83 -12.05
C SER A 113 -14.33 -4.72 -11.81
N LEU A 114 -14.82 -3.58 -11.34
CA LEU A 114 -16.25 -3.30 -11.17
C LEU A 114 -16.99 -3.13 -12.49
N VAL A 115 -16.32 -2.59 -13.51
CA VAL A 115 -16.92 -2.36 -14.83
C VAL A 115 -16.91 -3.63 -15.69
N ASN A 116 -15.88 -4.48 -15.55
CA ASN A 116 -15.73 -5.73 -16.30
C ASN A 116 -16.46 -6.94 -15.71
N THR A 117 -17.10 -6.83 -14.54
CA THR A 117 -17.84 -7.94 -13.89
C THR A 117 -19.32 -7.98 -14.22
N ALA A 118 -19.81 -7.14 -15.14
CA ALA A 118 -21.11 -7.32 -15.77
C ALA A 118 -21.04 -8.50 -16.76
N PRO A 119 -22.01 -9.44 -16.76
CA PRO A 119 -22.13 -10.43 -17.82
C PRO A 119 -22.44 -9.77 -19.18
#